data_AF-A0A433Q3K5-F1
#
_entry.id   AF-A0A433Q3K5-F1
#
_cell.length_a   1.000
_cell.length_b   1.000
_cell.length_c   1.000
_cell.angle_alpha   90.00
_cell.angle_beta   90.00
_cell.angle_gamma   90.00
#
_symmetry.space_group_name_H-M   'P 1'
#
loop_
_entity.id
_entity.type
_entity.pdbx_description
1 polymer ?
#
loop_
_entity_poly.entity_id
_entity_poly.type
_entity_poly.pdbx_seq_one_letter_code
_entity_poly.pdbx_strand_id
1 'polypeptide(L)'
;MRISFAVAVLAALHLGTALASPAKRQDYYDEDDPPFSSPNYARAGKMEQIGRTGVTAMHAVLLNERKILIIDRSEENEAHFDSGEAAWSTEYDIELNQYRALRLKTNSFCSAGGFLGNGTFISTGGGQRTGRTYHALSGFQSVRQFNPCTDDSCIWTEYPNGKMGDNRWYPTVEQLPDYNDELHNTPTYE
;
A
#
# COMPACT_ATOMS: atom_id res chain seq x y z
N MET A 1 -6.32 -46.73 12.30
CA MET A 1 -6.34 -47.53 13.53
C MET A 1 -7.22 -46.79 14.55
N ARG A 2 -8.47 -47.25 14.69
CA ARG A 2 -9.47 -47.20 15.81
C ARG A 2 -9.50 -45.93 16.71
N ILE A 3 -10.64 -45.33 17.11
CA ILE A 3 -11.92 -45.89 17.64
C ILE A 3 -13.07 -44.87 17.45
N SER A 4 -14.26 -45.35 17.12
CA SER A 4 -15.54 -44.62 17.26
C SER A 4 -16.20 -44.92 18.61
N PHE A 5 -16.85 -43.93 19.22
CA PHE A 5 -18.00 -44.14 20.10
C PHE A 5 -19.03 -43.04 19.86
N ALA A 6 -20.28 -43.45 19.60
CA ALA A 6 -21.45 -42.59 19.55
C ALA A 6 -22.33 -42.93 20.76
N VAL A 7 -22.77 -41.91 21.50
CA VAL A 7 -23.86 -42.02 22.47
C VAL A 7 -24.89 -40.98 22.09
N ALA A 8 -26.09 -41.45 21.74
CA ALA A 8 -27.25 -40.64 21.42
C ALA A 8 -28.11 -40.44 22.68
N VAL A 9 -28.47 -39.20 22.97
CA VAL A 9 -29.60 -38.87 23.85
C VAL A 9 -30.48 -37.91 23.06
N LEU A 10 -31.64 -38.40 22.63
CA LEU A 10 -32.67 -37.61 21.95
C LEU A 10 -33.45 -36.83 23.02
N ALA A 11 -33.36 -35.51 22.96
CA ALA A 11 -34.40 -34.62 23.49
C ALA A 11 -34.89 -33.76 22.33
N ALA A 12 -36.15 -33.93 21.95
CA ALA A 12 -36.80 -33.09 20.95
C ALA A 12 -36.98 -31.68 21.54
N LEU A 13 -36.15 -30.74 21.09
CA LEU A 13 -36.38 -29.30 21.23
C LEU A 13 -36.29 -28.63 19.87
N HIS A 14 -37.12 -27.60 19.72
CA HIS A 14 -37.52 -26.96 18.47
C HIS A 14 -36.36 -26.69 17.52
N LEU A 15 -36.56 -26.99 16.23
CA LEU A 15 -35.68 -26.51 15.14
C LEU A 15 -35.78 -24.98 15.06
N GLY A 16 -34.99 -24.30 15.87
CA GLY A 16 -34.42 -23.02 15.48
C GLY A 16 -33.27 -23.34 14.54
N THR A 17 -33.40 -23.03 13.26
CA THR A 17 -32.26 -22.99 12.35
C THR A 17 -31.31 -21.91 12.84
N ALA A 18 -30.33 -22.27 13.67
CA ALA A 18 -29.16 -21.45 13.86
C ALA A 18 -28.38 -21.52 12.54
N LEU A 19 -28.63 -20.54 11.66
CA LEU A 19 -27.63 -20.16 10.68
C LEU A 19 -26.39 -19.82 11.51
N ALA A 20 -25.38 -20.67 11.45
CA ALA A 20 -24.05 -20.30 11.91
C ALA A 20 -23.69 -19.04 11.13
N SER A 21 -23.69 -17.89 11.81
CA SER A 21 -23.14 -16.67 11.24
C SER A 21 -21.72 -17.01 10.79
N PRO A 22 -21.32 -16.66 9.55
CA PRO A 22 -19.95 -16.90 9.12
C PRO A 22 -19.04 -16.27 10.18
N ALA A 23 -18.02 -17.02 10.61
CA ALA A 23 -17.03 -16.49 11.53
C ALA A 23 -16.52 -15.16 10.95
N LYS A 24 -16.82 -14.04 11.63
CA LYS A 24 -16.32 -12.70 11.27
C LYS A 24 -14.80 -12.87 11.16
N ARG A 25 -14.24 -12.70 9.97
CA ARG A 25 -12.78 -12.69 9.79
C ARG A 25 -12.27 -11.58 10.70
N GLN A 26 -11.23 -11.86 11.48
CA GLN A 26 -10.60 -10.84 12.31
C GLN A 26 -9.91 -9.85 11.37
N ASP A 27 -10.67 -8.89 10.85
CA ASP A 27 -10.11 -7.76 10.13
C ASP A 27 -9.27 -6.96 11.14
N TYR A 28 -8.12 -6.44 10.69
CA TYR A 28 -7.19 -5.70 11.55
C TYR A 28 -7.82 -4.43 12.16
N TYR A 29 -8.98 -4.01 11.63
CA TYR A 29 -9.82 -2.93 12.12
C TYR A 29 -11.22 -3.51 12.39
N ASP A 30 -11.71 -3.40 13.63
CA ASP A 30 -13.11 -3.74 13.93
C ASP A 30 -13.98 -2.56 13.46
N GLU A 31 -14.94 -2.81 12.57
CA GLU A 31 -15.91 -1.78 12.11
C GLU A 31 -16.70 -1.14 13.26
N ASP A 32 -16.69 -1.80 14.43
CA ASP A 32 -17.36 -1.39 15.65
C ASP A 32 -16.47 -0.54 16.58
N ASP A 33 -15.20 -0.32 16.23
CA ASP A 33 -14.30 0.55 17.02
C ASP A 33 -14.70 2.02 16.86
N PRO A 34 -14.94 2.75 17.98
CA PRO A 34 -15.23 4.17 17.90
C PRO A 34 -14.01 4.92 17.35
N PRO A 35 -14.20 5.97 16.52
CA PRO A 35 -13.11 6.77 16.02
C PRO A 35 -12.28 7.30 17.19
N PHE A 36 -10.96 7.14 17.11
CA PHE A 36 -10.04 7.59 18.16
C PHE A 36 -10.24 9.08 18.44
N SER A 37 -10.37 9.44 19.72
CA SER A 37 -10.61 10.81 20.17
C SER A 37 -9.82 11.09 21.46
N SER A 38 -8.86 12.01 21.43
CA SER A 38 -8.06 12.42 22.59
C SER A 38 -8.71 13.56 23.39
N PRO A 39 -8.92 13.46 24.71
CA PRO A 39 -9.43 14.60 25.50
C PRO A 39 -8.48 15.81 25.45
N ASN A 40 -9.03 17.05 25.43
CA ASN A 40 -8.31 18.35 25.50
C ASN A 40 -7.61 18.86 24.22
N TYR A 41 -8.34 18.88 23.10
CA TYR A 41 -7.88 19.30 21.76
C TYR A 41 -7.33 20.72 21.63
N ALA A 42 -7.75 21.68 22.47
CA ALA A 42 -7.46 23.10 22.28
C ALA A 42 -5.95 23.46 22.38
N ARG A 43 -5.12 22.59 22.96
CA ARG A 43 -3.64 22.76 23.00
C ARG A 43 -2.85 21.61 22.37
N ALA A 44 -3.42 20.42 22.25
CA ALA A 44 -2.69 19.20 21.88
C ALA A 44 -2.90 18.76 20.41
N GLY A 45 -3.83 19.38 19.68
CA GLY A 45 -4.30 18.88 18.38
C GLY A 45 -5.32 17.74 18.54
N LYS A 46 -6.04 17.44 17.46
CA LYS A 46 -7.04 16.36 17.38
C LYS A 46 -6.52 15.29 16.42
N MET A 47 -6.49 14.05 16.90
CA MET A 47 -6.39 12.88 16.04
C MET A 47 -7.81 12.42 15.76
N GLU A 48 -8.11 12.20 14.49
CA GLU A 48 -9.40 11.71 14.03
C GLU A 48 -9.11 10.77 12.86
N GLN A 49 -9.82 9.65 12.82
CA GLN A 49 -9.79 8.77 11.66
C GLN A 49 -10.72 9.35 10.60
N ILE A 50 -10.14 9.67 9.45
CA ILE A 50 -10.88 10.19 8.31
C ILE A 50 -10.60 9.26 7.12
N GLY A 51 -11.64 8.54 6.70
CA GLY A 51 -11.56 7.58 5.59
C GLY A 51 -10.64 6.37 5.81
N ARG A 52 -10.44 5.63 4.73
CA ARG A 52 -9.58 4.44 4.65
C ARG A 52 -8.77 4.53 3.37
N THR A 53 -7.49 4.18 3.42
CA THR A 53 -6.57 4.27 2.27
C THR A 53 -6.70 3.12 1.28
N GLY A 54 -7.45 2.07 1.64
CA GLY A 54 -7.63 0.86 0.84
C GLY A 54 -6.45 -0.12 0.89
N VAL A 55 -5.24 0.33 1.23
CA VAL A 55 -4.07 -0.52 1.49
C VAL A 55 -3.33 -0.06 2.73
N THR A 56 -2.57 -0.95 3.37
CA THR A 56 -1.76 -0.59 4.54
C THR A 56 -0.62 0.34 4.13
N ALA A 57 -0.45 1.46 4.84
CA ALA A 57 0.53 2.48 4.50
C ALA A 57 1.96 2.12 4.95
N MET A 58 2.59 1.13 4.31
CA MET A 58 4.03 0.86 4.46
C MET A 58 4.86 2.04 3.93
N HIS A 59 4.40 2.67 2.84
CA HIS A 59 4.86 3.97 2.40
C HIS A 59 3.65 4.88 2.15
N ALA A 60 3.79 6.16 2.50
CA ALA A 60 2.85 7.23 2.17
C ALA A 60 3.63 8.40 1.56
N VAL A 61 3.20 8.86 0.38
CA VAL A 61 3.89 9.89 -0.39
C VAL A 61 2.90 10.97 -0.79
N LEU A 62 3.13 12.21 -0.39
CA LEU A 62 2.31 13.34 -0.83
C LEU A 62 2.61 13.63 -2.31
N LEU A 63 1.62 13.48 -3.18
CA LEU A 63 1.77 13.66 -4.63
C LEU A 63 1.52 15.10 -5.06
N ASN A 64 0.54 15.73 -4.44
CA ASN A 64 0.13 17.12 -4.62
C ASN A 64 -0.67 17.56 -3.38
N GLU A 65 -1.29 18.74 -3.41
CA GLU A 65 -2.06 19.28 -2.27
C GLU A 65 -3.28 18.44 -1.86
N ARG A 66 -3.67 17.45 -2.66
CA ARG A 66 -4.90 16.66 -2.48
C ARG A 66 -4.68 15.15 -2.40
N LYS A 67 -3.65 14.62 -3.07
CA LYS A 67 -3.50 13.17 -3.27
C LYS A 67 -2.28 12.62 -2.56
N ILE A 68 -2.45 11.47 -1.93
CA ILE A 68 -1.39 10.70 -1.28
C ILE A 68 -1.29 9.35 -1.98
N LEU A 69 -0.10 8.99 -2.44
CA LEU A 69 0.21 7.64 -2.92
C LEU A 69 0.54 6.76 -1.72
N ILE A 70 -0.23 5.68 -1.57
CA ILE A 70 -0.06 4.67 -0.54
C ILE A 70 0.48 3.41 -1.21
N ILE A 71 1.51 2.81 -0.60
CA ILE A 71 2.18 1.63 -1.13
C ILE A 71 2.34 0.63 0.00
N ASP A 72 1.98 -0.61 -0.28
CA ASP A 72 2.08 -1.74 0.63
C ASP A 72 2.91 -2.88 0.01
N ARG A 73 2.99 -4.02 0.70
CA ARG A 73 3.40 -5.30 0.15
C ARG A 73 2.28 -5.98 -0.63
N SER A 74 2.66 -6.87 -1.54
CA SER A 74 1.70 -7.73 -2.24
C SER A 74 1.06 -8.74 -1.28
N GLU A 75 -0.14 -8.40 -0.78
CA GLU A 75 -0.97 -9.20 0.13
C GLU A 75 -2.46 -8.84 0.02
N GLU A 76 -3.28 -9.47 0.87
CA GLU A 76 -4.71 -9.17 0.97
C GLU A 76 -4.93 -7.78 1.59
N ASN A 77 -5.38 -6.84 0.77
CA ASN A 77 -5.76 -5.50 1.20
C ASN A 77 -7.24 -5.26 0.90
N GLU A 78 -7.82 -4.22 1.50
CA GLU A 78 -9.23 -3.83 1.28
C GLU A 78 -9.50 -3.43 -0.18
N ALA A 79 -8.56 -2.70 -0.79
CA ALA A 79 -8.64 -2.30 -2.18
C ALA A 79 -8.47 -3.51 -3.11
N HIS A 80 -9.41 -3.68 -4.03
CA HIS A 80 -9.38 -4.70 -5.07
C HIS A 80 -9.60 -4.06 -6.43
N PHE A 81 -9.03 -4.67 -7.47
CA PHE A 81 -9.43 -4.38 -8.85
C PHE A 81 -10.75 -5.09 -9.18
N ASP A 82 -11.42 -4.69 -10.27
CA ASP A 82 -12.64 -5.34 -10.76
C ASP A 82 -12.47 -6.85 -11.01
N SER A 83 -11.23 -7.30 -11.24
CA SER A 83 -10.89 -8.73 -11.35
C SER A 83 -10.94 -9.50 -10.04
N GLY A 84 -11.16 -8.84 -8.90
CA GLY A 84 -11.08 -9.43 -7.56
C GLY A 84 -9.66 -9.63 -7.04
N GLU A 85 -8.65 -9.12 -7.72
CA GLU A 85 -7.25 -9.15 -7.25
C GLU A 85 -7.02 -7.99 -6.27
N ALA A 86 -6.45 -8.28 -5.10
CA ALA A 86 -6.10 -7.24 -4.14
C ALA A 86 -5.03 -6.30 -4.72
N ALA A 87 -5.25 -5.00 -4.57
CA ALA A 87 -4.27 -3.98 -4.86
C ALA A 87 -3.33 -3.80 -3.66
N TRP A 88 -2.07 -3.48 -3.89
CA TRP A 88 -1.12 -3.10 -2.83
C TRP A 88 -0.51 -1.73 -3.08
N SER A 89 -1.22 -0.92 -3.87
CA SER A 89 -0.99 0.50 -3.97
C SER A 89 -2.31 1.19 -4.27
N THR A 90 -2.50 2.37 -3.69
CA THR A 90 -3.65 3.22 -3.96
C THR A 90 -3.21 4.68 -4.06
N GLU A 91 -3.99 5.46 -4.78
CA GLU A 91 -3.99 6.91 -4.66
C GLU A 91 -5.17 7.31 -3.79
N TYR A 92 -4.92 7.98 -2.67
CA TYR A 92 -5.93 8.43 -1.73
C TYR A 92 -6.16 9.93 -1.86
N ASP A 93 -7.41 10.31 -2.02
CA ASP A 93 -7.88 11.70 -2.15
C ASP A 93 -8.36 12.20 -0.79
N ILE A 94 -7.66 13.19 -0.23
CA ILE A 94 -7.94 13.70 1.13
C ILE A 94 -9.18 14.59 1.20
N GLU A 95 -9.66 15.12 0.07
CA GLU A 95 -10.89 15.93 0.05
C GLU A 95 -12.11 15.04 -0.02
N LEU A 96 -12.05 14.00 -0.85
CA LEU A 96 -13.16 13.05 -1.06
C LEU A 96 -13.16 11.90 -0.03
N ASN A 97 -12.04 11.68 0.66
CA ASN A 97 -11.79 10.54 1.52
C ASN A 97 -11.99 9.19 0.81
N GLN A 98 -11.56 9.13 -0.46
CA GLN A 98 -11.72 7.97 -1.34
C GLN A 98 -10.36 7.54 -1.91
N TYR A 99 -10.22 6.25 -2.19
CA TYR A 99 -9.02 5.71 -2.84
C TYR A 99 -9.32 5.19 -4.25
N ARG A 100 -8.30 5.24 -5.10
CA ARG A 100 -8.22 4.58 -6.41
C ARG A 100 -7.15 3.50 -6.37
N ALA A 101 -7.51 2.26 -6.70
CA ALA A 101 -6.55 1.16 -6.78
C ALA A 101 -5.53 1.38 -7.90
N LEU A 102 -4.24 1.21 -7.58
CA LEU A 102 -3.12 1.37 -8.50
C LEU A 102 -2.40 0.04 -8.70
N ARG A 103 -2.26 -0.37 -9.96
CA ARG A 103 -1.65 -1.65 -10.30
C ARG A 103 -0.14 -1.58 -10.22
N LEU A 104 0.43 -2.55 -9.49
CA LEU A 104 1.85 -2.86 -9.45
C LEU A 104 2.06 -4.29 -9.92
N LYS A 105 3.21 -4.59 -10.52
CA LYS A 105 3.59 -5.91 -11.03
C LYS A 105 4.62 -6.59 -10.15
N THR A 106 5.47 -5.81 -9.49
CA THR A 106 6.56 -6.33 -8.65
C THR A 106 6.34 -6.00 -7.17
N ASN A 107 6.66 -6.95 -6.28
CA ASN A 107 6.41 -6.83 -4.85
C ASN A 107 7.22 -5.68 -4.19
N SER A 108 6.54 -4.65 -3.70
CA SER A 108 7.13 -3.45 -3.09
C SER A 108 7.51 -3.61 -1.61
N PHE A 109 7.35 -4.80 -1.01
CA PHE A 109 7.68 -5.01 0.41
C PHE A 109 9.11 -4.62 0.75
N CYS A 110 9.26 -3.63 1.64
CA CYS A 110 10.55 -3.04 2.03
C CYS A 110 11.35 -2.49 0.84
N SER A 111 10.64 -1.88 -0.11
CA SER A 111 11.21 -0.99 -1.11
C SER A 111 11.64 0.34 -0.46
N ALA A 112 12.28 1.22 -1.23
CA ALA A 112 12.47 2.61 -0.85
C ALA A 112 12.20 3.52 -2.05
N GLY A 113 11.82 4.76 -1.78
CA GLY A 113 11.48 5.70 -2.83
C GLY A 113 11.79 7.15 -2.49
N GLY A 114 11.79 7.98 -3.52
CA GLY A 114 12.10 9.40 -3.47
C GLY A 114 11.66 10.09 -4.76
N PHE A 115 11.73 11.42 -4.79
CA PHE A 115 11.41 12.17 -6.00
C PHE A 115 12.66 12.39 -6.85
N LEU A 116 12.47 12.39 -8.17
CA LEU A 116 13.43 12.94 -9.12
C LEU A 116 13.21 14.45 -9.26
N GLY A 117 14.20 15.17 -9.78
CA GLY A 117 14.13 16.64 -9.93
C GLY A 117 13.00 17.14 -10.83
N ASN A 118 12.42 16.27 -11.65
CA ASN A 118 11.26 16.55 -12.50
C ASN A 118 9.90 16.26 -11.82
N GLY A 119 9.88 15.86 -10.54
CA GLY A 119 8.67 15.53 -9.78
C GLY A 119 8.16 14.09 -9.96
N THR A 120 8.85 13.23 -10.73
CA THR A 120 8.55 11.80 -10.79
C THR A 120 8.92 11.12 -9.48
N PHE A 121 7.99 10.40 -8.85
CA PHE A 121 8.31 9.53 -7.73
C PHE A 121 8.91 8.21 -8.24
N ILE A 122 9.99 7.76 -7.61
CA ILE A 122 10.60 6.45 -7.86
C ILE A 122 10.41 5.54 -6.64
N SER A 123 10.13 4.26 -6.87
CA SER A 123 10.21 3.18 -5.86
C SER A 123 11.16 2.10 -6.37
N THR A 124 12.07 1.66 -5.51
CA THR A 124 13.19 0.79 -5.86
C THR A 124 13.32 -0.38 -4.89
N GLY A 125 13.74 -1.54 -5.40
CA GLY A 125 13.88 -2.76 -4.62
C GLY A 125 12.52 -3.33 -4.19
N GLY A 126 12.56 -4.22 -3.20
CA GLY A 126 11.34 -4.81 -2.64
C GLY A 126 11.51 -6.27 -2.27
N GLY A 127 10.40 -6.98 -2.21
CA GLY A 127 10.34 -8.35 -1.69
C GLY A 127 10.53 -9.42 -2.75
N GLN A 128 10.64 -10.67 -2.30
CA GLN A 128 10.58 -11.83 -3.17
C GLN A 128 9.25 -11.93 -3.93
N ARG A 129 9.25 -12.73 -5.00
CA ARG A 129 8.04 -13.10 -5.74
C ARG A 129 7.01 -13.73 -4.79
N THR A 130 5.77 -13.29 -4.86
CA THR A 130 4.63 -13.89 -4.13
C THR A 130 3.69 -14.54 -5.14
N GLY A 131 3.07 -15.68 -4.80
CA GLY A 131 2.28 -16.42 -5.79
C GLY A 131 1.46 -17.60 -5.29
N ARG A 132 0.17 -17.32 -5.03
CA ARG A 132 -1.02 -18.17 -5.24
C ARG A 132 -2.28 -17.30 -5.46
N THR A 133 -2.33 -16.11 -4.84
CA THR A 133 -3.47 -15.16 -4.91
C THR A 133 -3.12 -13.82 -5.59
N TYR A 134 -1.91 -13.26 -5.37
CA TYR A 134 -1.57 -11.86 -5.72
C TYR A 134 -0.53 -11.68 -6.85
N HIS A 135 -0.10 -12.78 -7.48
CA HIS A 135 0.78 -12.85 -8.67
C HIS A 135 1.94 -11.83 -8.82
N ALA A 136 2.50 -11.27 -7.73
CA ALA A 136 3.54 -10.26 -7.84
C ALA A 136 4.92 -10.86 -8.14
N LEU A 137 5.59 -10.30 -9.15
CA LEU A 137 6.97 -10.61 -9.51
C LEU A 137 7.95 -10.16 -8.41
N SER A 138 9.17 -10.68 -8.45
CA SER A 138 10.23 -10.26 -7.52
C SER A 138 10.51 -8.76 -7.65
N GLY A 139 10.57 -8.07 -6.51
CA GLY A 139 10.86 -6.65 -6.39
C GLY A 139 12.34 -6.32 -6.24
N PHE A 140 13.22 -7.29 -5.95
CA PHE A 140 14.59 -7.00 -5.50
C PHE A 140 15.39 -6.03 -6.38
N GLN A 141 15.19 -6.02 -7.70
CA GLN A 141 15.86 -5.10 -8.63
C GLN A 141 14.91 -4.12 -9.31
N SER A 142 13.65 -4.06 -8.87
CA SER A 142 12.63 -3.24 -9.51
C SER A 142 12.97 -1.76 -9.42
N VAL A 143 12.67 -1.05 -10.50
CA VAL A 143 12.52 0.40 -10.54
C VAL A 143 11.10 0.67 -11.04
N ARG A 144 10.33 1.38 -10.22
CA ARG A 144 8.94 1.76 -10.46
C ARG A 144 8.88 3.27 -10.47
N GLN A 145 8.18 3.84 -11.44
CA GLN A 145 7.99 5.28 -11.57
C GLN A 145 6.50 5.63 -11.47
N PHE A 146 6.21 6.73 -10.80
CA PHE A 146 4.90 7.31 -10.71
C PHE A 146 5.00 8.81 -10.98
N ASN A 147 4.37 9.26 -12.07
CA ASN A 147 4.27 10.67 -12.40
C ASN A 147 2.95 11.19 -11.82
N PRO A 148 2.98 12.06 -10.79
CA PRO A 148 1.75 12.62 -10.22
C PRO A 148 0.89 13.32 -11.27
N CYS A 149 -0.43 13.19 -11.14
CA CYS A 149 -1.42 13.84 -11.99
C CYS A 149 -2.58 14.38 -11.15
N THR A 150 -3.39 15.27 -11.72
CA THR A 150 -4.59 15.81 -11.07
C THR A 150 -5.88 15.17 -11.54
N ASP A 151 -5.87 14.49 -12.68
CA ASP A 151 -7.05 13.97 -13.41
C ASP A 151 -7.23 12.44 -13.32
N ASP A 152 -6.55 11.79 -12.36
CA ASP A 152 -6.59 10.34 -12.13
C ASP A 152 -6.04 9.48 -13.30
N SER A 153 -5.38 10.09 -14.29
CA SER A 153 -4.78 9.37 -15.42
C SER A 153 -3.45 8.66 -15.10
N CYS A 154 -2.82 9.04 -13.98
CA CYS A 154 -1.50 8.56 -13.58
C CYS A 154 -1.56 7.10 -13.11
N ILE A 155 -0.56 6.35 -13.57
CA ILE A 155 -0.37 4.93 -13.29
C ILE A 155 1.10 4.65 -12.99
N TRP A 156 1.36 3.52 -12.34
CA TRP A 156 2.71 3.01 -12.22
C TRP A 156 3.29 2.60 -13.57
N THR A 157 4.53 3.03 -13.81
CA THR A 157 5.37 2.52 -14.89
C THR A 157 6.48 1.68 -14.30
N GLU A 158 6.59 0.42 -14.73
CA GLU A 158 7.64 -0.50 -14.29
C GLU A 158 8.47 -0.93 -15.49
N TYR A 159 9.80 -0.91 -15.34
CA TYR A 159 10.75 -1.19 -16.42
C TYR A 159 11.38 -2.57 -16.25
N PRO A 160 10.96 -3.60 -17.00
CA PRO A 160 11.55 -4.95 -16.90
C PRO A 160 13.05 -4.99 -17.25
N ASN A 161 13.49 -4.06 -18.10
CA ASN A 161 14.87 -3.94 -18.57
C ASN A 161 15.65 -2.81 -17.88
N GLY A 162 14.97 -1.88 -17.20
CA GLY A 162 15.56 -0.79 -16.44
C GLY A 162 15.55 -1.13 -14.95
N LYS A 163 16.46 -2.04 -14.55
CA LYS A 163 16.54 -2.58 -13.19
C LYS A 163 17.77 -2.06 -12.46
N MET A 164 17.74 -2.11 -11.13
CA MET A 164 18.95 -1.90 -10.33
C MET A 164 19.99 -2.99 -10.62
N GLY A 165 21.28 -2.64 -10.52
CA GLY A 165 22.38 -3.58 -10.74
C GLY A 165 22.39 -4.75 -9.75
N ASP A 166 21.98 -4.51 -8.50
CA ASP A 166 21.94 -5.51 -7.43
C ASP A 166 20.55 -5.68 -6.83
N ASN A 167 20.32 -6.82 -6.19
CA ASN A 167 19.17 -7.04 -5.33
C ASN A 167 19.23 -6.12 -4.11
N ARG A 168 18.14 -5.40 -3.83
CA ARG A 168 18.01 -4.54 -2.64
C ARG A 168 16.68 -4.83 -1.93
N TRP A 169 16.79 -5.00 -0.62
CA TRP A 169 15.67 -5.13 0.34
C TRP A 169 16.03 -4.25 1.54
N TYR A 170 15.11 -3.39 1.99
CA TYR A 170 15.41 -2.27 2.89
C TYR A 170 16.49 -1.29 2.37
N PRO A 171 16.47 -0.87 1.08
CA PRO A 171 17.35 0.22 0.67
C PRO A 171 16.94 1.55 1.34
N THR A 172 17.81 2.55 1.22
CA THR A 172 17.44 3.96 1.34
C THR A 172 17.84 4.63 0.04
N VAL A 173 17.00 5.55 -0.44
CA VAL A 173 17.27 6.33 -1.64
C VAL A 173 17.24 7.80 -1.27
N GLU A 174 18.15 8.57 -1.85
CA GLU A 174 18.27 10.00 -1.64
C GLU A 174 18.36 10.67 -3.00
N GLN A 175 17.71 11.82 -3.14
CA GLN A 175 17.81 12.60 -4.37
C GLN A 175 19.13 13.37 -4.34
N LEU A 176 19.93 13.22 -5.40
CA LEU A 176 21.13 14.04 -5.57
C LEU A 176 20.81 15.29 -6.39
N PRO A 177 21.51 16.41 -6.17
CA PRO A 177 21.46 17.54 -7.09
C PRO A 177 21.94 17.09 -8.48
N ASP A 178 21.28 17.59 -9.52
CA ASP A 178 21.75 17.38 -10.88
C ASP A 178 23.02 18.20 -11.11
N TYR A 179 24.01 17.65 -11.81
CA TYR A 179 25.25 18.38 -12.14
C TYR A 179 24.99 19.30 -13.34
N ASN A 180 24.08 20.24 -13.17
CA ASN A 180 23.78 21.30 -14.14
C ASN A 180 23.84 22.65 -13.41
N ASP A 181 24.86 22.83 -12.59
CA ASP A 181 25.07 24.08 -11.87
C ASP A 181 25.51 25.16 -12.88
N GLU A 182 24.57 26.02 -13.28
CA GLU A 182 24.89 27.38 -13.72
C GLU A 182 25.73 28.13 -12.67
N LEU A 183 25.80 27.63 -11.42
CA LEU A 183 26.65 28.13 -10.35
C LEU A 183 28.12 27.64 -10.42
N HIS A 184 28.42 26.60 -11.21
CA HIS A 184 29.79 26.09 -11.41
C HIS A 184 30.41 26.50 -12.75
N ASN A 185 29.71 27.33 -13.54
CA ASN A 185 30.26 27.92 -14.77
C ASN A 185 30.75 29.37 -14.55
N THR A 186 30.98 29.79 -13.30
CA THR A 186 31.71 31.03 -13.03
C THR A 186 33.17 30.82 -13.44
N PRO A 187 33.71 31.62 -14.38
CA PRO A 187 35.14 31.56 -14.68
C PRO A 187 35.88 31.90 -13.40
N THR A 188 36.67 30.96 -12.87
CA THR A 188 37.70 31.29 -11.91
C THR A 188 38.69 32.19 -12.64
N TYR A 189 38.58 33.51 -12.42
CA TYR A 189 39.64 34.43 -12.79
C TYR A 189 40.80 34.18 -11.83
N GLU A 190 41.73 33.31 -12.23
CA GLU A 190 43.13 33.41 -11.82
C GLU A 190 43.85 34.48 -12.65
#